data_AF-A0A1X0PAZ2-F1
#
_entry.id   AF-A0A1X0PAZ2-F1
#
_cell.length_a   1.000
_cell.length_b   1.000
_cell.length_c   1.000
_cell.angle_alpha   90.00
_cell.angle_beta   90.00
_cell.angle_gamma   90.00
#
_symmetry.space_group_name_H-M   'P 1'
#
loop_
_entity.id
_entity.type
_entity.pdbx_description
1 polymer ?
#
loop_
_entity_poly.entity_id
_entity_poly.type
_entity_poly.pdbx_seq_one_letter_code
_entity_poly.pdbx_strand_id
1 'polypeptide(L)'
;MLLRRLTLSSRHLLPRVALWQGIRCSSEGTSETKPVSPVNIESFTLNEEVVKKDMEALQRWNDLSAVIDTSRANKQYEDILAAVKKGLDMLKEMGALNAPIQCETLLLLEAAQAHYNLQQFDDALKNAEEAKKSLLETPLSLRDAAQLAEVNQLIAYILLKNGKIEDSFNLFTEVLRWIDVDAKSAMPMQAVAAVNMRRSIVTGIGLCHEKLAEKEVASGGDGKEMYGKALDLLIEALNIHIDEGDVDSVKLTLARVLRCFEAVGDPAQAHATAEKYVRWCRRHNDEAGAAEGTAWLQELQEKYGVGNSAN
;
A
#
# COMPACT_ATOMS: atom_id res chain seq x y z
N MET A 1 5.20 -6.51 -4.00
CA MET A 1 3.91 -5.85 -3.65
C MET A 1 4.22 -4.82 -2.57
N LEU A 2 4.72 -3.62 -2.87
CA LEU A 2 4.16 -2.51 -3.65
C LEU A 2 2.98 -1.84 -3.00
N LEU A 3 3.31 -0.95 -2.08
CA LEU A 3 2.42 0.13 -1.72
C LEU A 3 3.14 1.44 -1.40
N ARG A 4 4.47 1.45 -1.19
CA ARG A 4 5.26 2.70 -1.19
C ARG A 4 6.70 2.48 -1.65
N ARG A 5 6.98 2.69 -2.94
CA ARG A 5 8.23 3.34 -3.39
C ARG A 5 7.93 4.15 -4.63
N LEU A 6 8.45 5.38 -4.64
CA LEU A 6 8.47 6.38 -5.72
C LEU A 6 7.30 7.38 -5.74
N THR A 7 7.25 8.23 -4.72
CA THR A 7 7.40 9.66 -5.02
C THR A 7 8.79 10.11 -4.57
N LEU A 8 9.45 10.80 -5.47
CA LEU A 8 10.81 11.27 -5.41
C LEU A 8 11.04 12.30 -4.29
N SER A 9 12.25 12.23 -3.72
CA SER A 9 13.11 13.37 -3.43
C SER A 9 12.50 14.55 -2.68
N SER A 10 12.62 14.55 -1.35
CA SER A 10 12.74 15.80 -0.59
C SER A 10 14.19 16.06 -0.20
N ARG A 11 15.05 16.25 -1.21
CA ARG A 11 16.09 17.26 -1.09
C ARG A 11 15.38 18.61 -1.17
N HIS A 12 14.82 19.11 -0.07
CA HIS A 12 14.69 20.54 0.22
C HIS A 12 14.35 20.70 1.71
N LEU A 13 15.39 20.96 2.50
CA LEU A 13 15.31 21.83 3.67
C LEU A 13 14.57 23.11 3.26
N LEU A 14 13.54 23.51 4.03
CA LEU A 14 13.31 24.88 4.53
C LEU A 14 11.99 24.94 5.35
N PRO A 15 11.88 25.88 6.30
CA PRO A 15 10.99 25.79 7.46
C PRO A 15 9.57 26.23 7.10
N ARG A 16 8.57 25.52 7.63
CA ARG A 16 7.18 25.96 7.55
C ARG A 16 6.58 26.10 8.94
N VAL A 17 6.67 27.33 9.43
CA VAL A 17 5.76 27.90 10.41
C VAL A 17 4.37 27.91 9.77
N ALA A 18 3.42 27.14 10.33
CA ALA A 18 2.01 27.30 10.04
C ALA A 18 1.18 26.94 11.30
N LEU A 19 0.84 27.99 12.03
CA LEU A 19 -0.41 28.23 12.77
C LEU A 19 -1.25 27.00 13.16
N TRP A 20 -0.99 26.52 14.36
CA TRP A 20 -1.94 26.13 15.41
C TRP A 20 -3.43 26.30 15.07
N GLN A 21 -4.12 25.18 14.80
CA GLN A 21 -5.49 24.94 15.29
C GLN A 21 -5.61 23.45 15.67
N GLY A 22 -6.07 23.22 16.89
CA GLY A 22 -5.91 21.97 17.63
C GLY A 22 -6.57 20.75 16.98
N ILE A 23 -5.77 19.71 16.76
CA ILE A 23 -6.25 18.34 16.61
C ILE A 23 -6.34 17.78 18.03
N ARG A 24 -7.54 17.76 18.59
CA ARG A 24 -7.82 17.01 19.84
C ARG A 24 -7.86 15.53 19.48
N CYS A 25 -6.82 14.79 19.83
CA CYS A 25 -6.92 13.36 20.03
C CYS A 25 -7.57 13.13 21.41
N SER A 26 -8.55 12.23 21.48
CA SER A 26 -9.23 11.86 22.73
C SER A 26 -8.25 11.26 23.73
N SER A 27 -7.88 12.04 24.74
CA SER A 27 -7.36 11.52 26.01
C SER A 27 -8.40 11.75 27.10
N GLU A 28 -8.90 10.65 27.67
CA GLU A 28 -9.62 10.72 28.93
C GLU A 28 -8.63 11.07 30.05
N GLY A 29 -8.77 12.28 30.60
CA GLY A 29 -8.34 12.65 31.94
C GLY A 29 -6.88 13.11 32.12
N THR A 30 -6.64 14.43 32.12
CA THR A 30 -6.10 15.24 33.25
C THR A 30 -5.81 16.68 32.79
N SER A 31 -6.14 17.64 33.66
CA SER A 31 -6.05 19.11 33.57
C SER A 31 -5.47 19.76 32.29
N GLU A 32 -6.31 20.49 31.55
CA GLU A 32 -5.90 21.40 30.47
C GLU A 32 -5.08 22.59 31.03
N THR A 33 -3.77 22.44 31.10
CA THR A 33 -2.85 23.58 31.04
C THR A 33 -2.78 24.04 29.59
N LYS A 34 -3.07 25.33 29.34
CA LYS A 34 -2.92 25.90 28.00
C LYS A 34 -1.49 25.66 27.51
N PRO A 35 -1.30 25.28 26.23
CA PRO A 35 0.02 25.06 25.68
C PRO A 35 0.85 26.37 25.73
N VAL A 36 2.08 26.27 26.23
CA VAL A 36 3.02 27.40 26.34
C VAL A 36 3.55 27.72 24.94
N SER A 37 3.46 28.98 24.53
CA SER A 37 3.89 29.42 23.20
C SER A 37 5.43 29.36 23.07
N PRO A 38 5.97 28.90 21.93
CA PRO A 38 7.41 28.98 21.64
C PRO A 38 7.94 30.42 21.54
N VAL A 39 7.03 31.39 21.38
CA VAL A 39 7.34 32.81 21.29
C VAL A 39 6.71 33.53 22.49
N ASN A 40 7.56 34.19 23.26
CA ASN A 40 7.12 35.13 24.29
C ASN A 40 6.71 36.44 23.59
N ILE A 41 5.41 36.66 23.46
CA ILE A 41 4.84 37.80 22.71
C ILE A 41 5.21 39.14 23.37
N GLU A 42 5.31 39.17 24.70
CA GLU A 42 5.60 40.39 25.45
C GLU A 42 7.08 40.81 25.36
N SER A 43 8.00 39.85 25.27
CA SER A 43 9.44 40.11 25.17
C SER A 43 9.98 40.01 23.75
N PHE A 44 9.17 39.60 22.77
CA PHE A 44 9.59 39.27 21.41
C PHE A 44 10.79 38.29 21.36
N THR A 45 10.91 37.42 22.37
CA THR A 45 11.97 36.41 22.45
C THR A 45 11.41 35.00 22.31
N LEU A 46 12.27 34.06 21.92
CA LEU A 46 11.93 32.65 21.97
C LEU A 46 11.90 32.17 23.41
N ASN A 47 10.96 31.28 23.70
CA ASN A 47 11.01 30.49 24.91
C ASN A 47 12.02 29.36 24.69
N GLU A 48 13.26 29.56 25.15
CA GLU A 48 14.37 28.62 24.92
C GLU A 48 14.09 27.22 25.47
N GLU A 49 13.32 27.10 26.55
CA GLU A 49 12.94 25.80 27.13
C GLU A 49 11.99 25.03 26.21
N VAL A 50 11.00 25.73 25.64
CA VAL A 50 10.05 25.13 24.68
C VAL A 50 10.79 24.75 23.39
N VAL A 51 11.63 25.65 22.86
CA VAL A 51 12.40 25.37 21.63
C VAL A 51 13.34 24.18 21.83
N LYS A 52 14.02 24.08 22.98
CA LYS A 52 14.90 22.95 23.29
C LYS A 52 14.10 21.64 23.34
N LYS A 53 12.95 21.64 24.01
CA LYS A 53 12.06 20.47 24.08
C LYS A 53 11.56 20.03 22.70
N ASP A 54 11.13 20.98 21.86
CA ASP A 54 10.68 20.71 20.50
C ASP A 54 11.81 20.13 19.64
N MET A 55 13.04 20.61 19.84
CA MET A 55 14.21 20.10 19.13
C MET A 55 14.60 18.69 19.56
N GLU A 56 14.53 18.39 20.86
CA GLU A 56 14.72 17.04 21.38
C GLU A 56 13.64 16.08 20.87
N ALA A 57 12.38 16.50 20.83
CA ALA A 57 11.27 15.72 20.27
C ALA A 57 11.50 15.43 18.77
N LEU A 58 11.87 16.46 17.98
CA LEU A 58 12.17 16.30 16.56
C LEU A 58 13.32 15.32 16.34
N GLN A 59 14.39 15.39 17.14
CA GLN A 59 15.51 14.46 17.03
C GLN A 59 15.06 13.02 17.29
N ARG A 60 14.25 12.78 18.34
CA ARG A 60 13.73 11.43 18.63
C ARG A 60 12.91 10.87 17.47
N TRP A 61 12.09 11.69 16.82
CA TRP A 61 11.32 11.29 15.64
C TRP A 61 12.21 10.99 14.44
N ASN A 62 13.24 11.79 14.21
CA ASN A 62 14.20 11.55 13.13
C ASN A 62 14.98 10.24 13.34
N ASP A 63 15.42 9.98 14.57
CA ASP A 63 16.11 8.74 14.93
C ASP A 63 15.20 7.53 14.69
N LEU A 64 13.92 7.63 15.07
CA LEU A 64 12.93 6.59 14.83
C LEU A 64 12.71 6.34 13.34
N SER A 65 12.56 7.41 12.54
CA SER A 65 12.39 7.30 11.09
C SER A 65 13.58 6.60 10.45
N ALA A 66 14.81 6.93 10.85
CA ALA A 66 16.02 6.31 10.32
C ALA A 66 16.08 4.80 10.63
N VAL A 67 15.63 4.38 11.81
CA VAL A 67 15.50 2.95 12.16
C VAL A 67 14.48 2.27 11.24
N ILE A 68 13.28 2.83 11.11
CA ILE A 68 12.22 2.26 10.25
C ILE A 68 12.71 2.15 8.79
N ASP A 69 13.34 3.19 8.25
CA ASP A 69 13.84 3.20 6.87
C ASP A 69 14.93 2.15 6.64
N THR A 70 15.84 1.98 7.60
CA THR A 70 16.91 0.97 7.56
C THR A 70 16.32 -0.44 7.62
N SER A 71 15.43 -0.70 8.58
CA SER A 71 14.75 -2.00 8.71
C SER A 71 13.90 -2.32 7.48
N ARG A 72 13.23 -1.32 6.89
CA ARG A 72 12.47 -1.47 5.63
C ARG A 72 13.38 -1.84 4.46
N ALA A 73 14.54 -1.20 4.32
CA ALA A 73 15.50 -1.52 3.27
C ALA A 73 16.02 -2.95 3.39
N ASN A 74 16.23 -3.43 4.61
CA ASN A 74 16.71 -4.77 4.91
C ASN A 74 15.60 -5.83 5.02
N LYS A 75 14.33 -5.46 4.83
CA LYS A 75 13.15 -6.33 5.00
C LYS A 75 13.07 -6.97 6.40
N GLN A 76 13.53 -6.26 7.42
CA GLN A 76 13.48 -6.67 8.83
C GLN A 76 12.16 -6.23 9.46
N TYR A 77 11.07 -6.94 9.15
CA TYR A 77 9.72 -6.52 9.53
C TYR A 77 9.47 -6.51 11.05
N GLU A 78 10.09 -7.42 11.80
CA GLU A 78 10.00 -7.43 13.27
C GLU A 78 10.63 -6.17 13.90
N ASP A 79 11.74 -5.70 13.34
CA ASP A 79 12.39 -4.45 13.80
C ASP A 79 11.52 -3.23 13.49
N ILE A 80 10.78 -3.25 12.36
CA ILE A 80 9.78 -2.22 12.05
C ILE A 80 8.67 -2.23 13.10
N LEU A 81 8.14 -3.40 13.48
CA LEU A 81 7.09 -3.51 14.50
C LEU A 81 7.57 -3.00 15.87
N ALA A 82 8.80 -3.33 16.26
CA ALA A 82 9.41 -2.81 17.49
C ALA A 82 9.57 -1.29 17.46
N ALA A 83 10.01 -0.73 16.32
CA ALA A 83 10.12 0.71 16.13
C ALA A 83 8.73 1.39 16.15
N VAL A 84 7.73 0.84 15.46
CA VAL A 84 6.37 1.38 15.47
C VAL A 84 5.83 1.43 16.90
N LYS A 85 5.98 0.35 17.67
CA LYS A 85 5.58 0.32 19.09
C LYS A 85 6.25 1.44 19.89
N LYS A 86 7.57 1.61 19.73
CA LYS A 86 8.32 2.71 20.35
C LYS A 86 7.77 4.08 19.92
N GLY A 87 7.39 4.25 18.66
CA GLY A 87 6.78 5.47 18.13
C GLY A 87 5.41 5.77 18.74
N LEU A 88 4.56 4.76 18.92
CA LEU A 88 3.26 4.91 19.57
C LEU A 88 3.40 5.26 21.05
N ASP A 89 4.39 4.67 21.74
CA ASP A 89 4.70 5.02 23.13
C ASP A 89 5.26 6.45 23.24
N MET A 90 6.11 6.85 22.29
CA MET A 90 6.60 8.23 22.14
C MET A 90 5.46 9.24 21.92
N LEU A 91 4.47 8.90 21.09
CA LEU A 91 3.30 9.74 20.85
C LEU A 91 2.47 9.94 22.13
N LYS A 92 2.28 8.88 22.92
CA LYS A 92 1.59 8.95 24.22
C LYS A 92 2.36 9.81 25.23
N GLU A 93 3.68 9.71 25.25
CA GLU A 93 4.56 10.46 26.15
C GLU A 93 4.60 11.96 25.80
N MET A 94 4.83 12.30 24.53
CA MET A 94 5.09 13.69 24.11
C MET A 94 3.82 14.47 23.77
N GLY A 95 2.72 13.77 23.51
CA GLY A 95 1.45 14.34 23.11
C GLY A 95 1.40 14.76 21.64
N ALA A 96 0.18 14.89 21.10
CA ALA A 96 -0.07 15.16 19.69
C ALA A 96 0.55 16.48 19.18
N LEU A 97 0.75 17.47 20.05
CA LEU A 97 1.32 18.78 19.68
C LEU A 97 2.81 18.70 19.31
N ASN A 98 3.53 17.72 19.85
CA ASN A 98 4.97 17.53 19.61
C ASN A 98 5.25 16.34 18.68
N ALA A 99 4.21 15.86 18.00
CA ALA A 99 4.29 14.77 17.05
C ALA A 99 4.09 15.27 15.62
N PRO A 100 4.67 14.60 14.62
CA PRO A 100 4.35 14.86 13.23
C PRO A 100 2.85 14.72 12.96
N ILE A 101 2.34 15.49 12.00
CA ILE A 101 0.94 15.41 11.56
C ILE A 101 0.63 13.97 11.13
N GLN A 102 -0.50 13.43 11.60
CA GLN A 102 -0.97 12.07 11.30
C GLN A 102 0.06 10.97 11.67
N CYS A 103 0.97 11.23 12.60
CA CYS A 103 2.02 10.29 12.99
C CYS A 103 1.44 8.94 13.45
N GLU A 104 0.35 8.95 14.22
CA GLU A 104 -0.35 7.73 14.63
C GLU A 104 -0.79 6.90 13.42
N THR A 105 -1.52 7.52 12.49
CA THR A 105 -1.97 6.86 11.25
C THR A 105 -0.79 6.27 10.48
N LEU A 106 0.28 7.05 10.28
CA LEU A 106 1.46 6.61 9.53
C LEU A 106 2.16 5.42 10.22
N LEU A 107 2.33 5.47 11.54
CA LEU A 107 2.89 4.37 12.33
C LEU A 107 2.04 3.10 12.22
N LEU A 108 0.72 3.22 12.33
CA LEU A 108 -0.21 2.10 12.21
C LEU A 108 -0.18 1.49 10.79
N LEU A 109 -0.05 2.31 9.74
CA LEU A 109 0.10 1.82 8.37
C LEU A 109 1.42 1.09 8.15
N GLU A 110 2.52 1.55 8.76
CA GLU A 110 3.79 0.82 8.73
C GLU A 110 3.69 -0.54 9.43
N ALA A 111 3.02 -0.60 10.59
CA ALA A 111 2.77 -1.88 11.27
C ALA A 111 1.87 -2.80 10.44
N ALA A 112 0.77 -2.27 9.87
CA ALA A 112 -0.12 -3.05 9.01
C ALA A 112 0.64 -3.65 7.82
N GLN A 113 1.51 -2.86 7.17
CA GLN A 113 2.32 -3.33 6.06
C GLN A 113 3.38 -4.36 6.49
N ALA A 114 4.00 -4.20 7.66
CA ALA A 114 4.95 -5.16 8.20
C ALA A 114 4.27 -6.51 8.52
N HIS A 115 3.14 -6.50 9.21
CA HIS A 115 2.32 -7.68 9.48
C HIS A 115 1.85 -8.36 8.19
N TYR A 116 1.42 -7.59 7.18
CA TYR A 116 1.05 -8.12 5.86
C TYR A 116 2.21 -8.89 5.21
N ASN A 117 3.43 -8.37 5.29
CA ASN A 117 4.61 -9.03 4.73
C ASN A 117 5.02 -10.28 5.53
N LEU A 118 4.74 -10.31 6.83
CA LEU A 118 4.87 -11.49 7.69
C LEU A 118 3.71 -12.48 7.55
N GLN A 119 2.75 -12.21 6.66
CA GLN A 119 1.53 -13.01 6.46
C GLN A 119 0.61 -13.10 7.70
N GLN A 120 0.74 -12.15 8.62
CA GLN A 120 -0.10 -12.01 9.82
C GLN A 120 -1.30 -11.11 9.47
N PHE A 121 -2.22 -11.62 8.64
CA PHE A 121 -3.26 -10.81 8.02
C PHE A 121 -4.29 -10.24 9.01
N ASP A 122 -4.58 -10.94 10.10
CA ASP A 122 -5.52 -10.43 11.11
C ASP A 122 -4.94 -9.24 11.88
N ASP A 123 -3.66 -9.30 12.28
CA ASP A 123 -2.95 -8.19 12.91
C ASP A 123 -2.76 -7.03 11.93
N ALA A 124 -2.47 -7.33 10.65
CA ALA A 124 -2.40 -6.32 9.59
C ALA A 124 -3.71 -5.56 9.44
N LEU A 125 -4.84 -6.30 9.40
CA LEU A 125 -6.17 -5.74 9.27
C LEU A 125 -6.50 -4.83 10.46
N LYS A 126 -6.24 -5.32 11.68
CA LYS A 126 -6.48 -4.56 12.91
C LYS A 126 -5.75 -3.21 12.90
N ASN A 127 -4.45 -3.20 12.58
CA ASN A 127 -3.68 -1.96 12.52
C ASN A 127 -4.18 -1.02 11.41
N ALA A 128 -4.56 -1.55 10.24
CA ALA A 128 -5.07 -0.75 9.14
C ALA A 128 -6.46 -0.13 9.46
N GLU A 129 -7.34 -0.87 10.15
CA GLU A 129 -8.62 -0.35 10.63
C GLU A 129 -8.45 0.71 11.72
N GLU A 130 -7.51 0.54 12.64
CA GLU A 130 -7.14 1.57 13.62
C GLU A 130 -6.61 2.84 12.92
N ALA A 131 -5.77 2.70 11.88
CA ALA A 131 -5.31 3.83 11.07
C ALA A 131 -6.47 4.55 10.37
N LYS A 132 -7.40 3.79 9.79
CA LYS A 132 -8.63 4.33 9.18
C LYS A 132 -9.46 5.09 10.19
N LYS A 133 -9.65 4.55 11.39
CA LYS A 133 -10.41 5.20 12.46
C LYS A 133 -9.78 6.54 12.87
N SER A 134 -8.47 6.57 13.07
CA SER A 134 -7.72 7.80 13.39
C SER A 134 -7.92 8.90 12.33
N LEU A 135 -7.94 8.54 11.03
CA LEU A 135 -8.26 9.50 9.96
C LEU A 135 -9.73 9.97 9.97
N LEU A 136 -10.67 9.07 10.30
CA LEU A 136 -12.09 9.39 10.34
C LEU A 136 -12.45 10.31 11.52
N GLU A 137 -11.68 10.30 12.60
CA GLU A 137 -11.81 11.25 13.71
C GLU A 137 -11.45 12.69 13.31
N THR A 138 -10.68 12.87 12.23
CA THR A 138 -10.39 14.19 11.67
C THR A 138 -11.66 14.80 11.04
N PRO A 139 -11.97 16.09 11.30
CA PRO A 139 -13.10 16.79 10.68
C PRO A 139 -13.10 16.65 9.16
N LEU A 140 -14.29 16.48 8.56
CA LEU A 140 -14.42 16.18 7.12
C LEU A 140 -13.72 17.21 6.22
N SER A 141 -13.74 18.48 6.60
CA SER A 141 -13.11 19.59 5.84
C SER A 141 -11.57 19.55 5.85
N LEU A 142 -10.97 18.82 6.78
CA LEU A 142 -9.51 18.69 6.94
C LEU A 142 -9.03 17.26 6.68
N ARG A 143 -9.96 16.33 6.42
CA ARG A 143 -9.63 14.92 6.20
C ARG A 143 -8.95 14.75 4.87
N ASP A 144 -7.82 14.06 4.87
CA ASP A 144 -7.15 13.68 3.64
C ASP A 144 -7.87 12.48 3.00
N ALA A 145 -8.70 12.76 1.99
CA ALA A 145 -9.43 11.75 1.24
C ALA A 145 -8.51 10.80 0.47
N ALA A 146 -7.34 11.29 0.00
CA ALA A 146 -6.36 10.45 -0.67
C ALA A 146 -5.70 9.50 0.33
N GLN A 147 -5.31 9.99 1.51
CA GLN A 147 -4.77 9.13 2.56
C GLN A 147 -5.79 8.07 3.01
N LEU A 148 -7.07 8.44 3.14
CA LEU A 148 -8.15 7.48 3.45
C LEU A 148 -8.29 6.42 2.35
N ALA A 149 -8.21 6.81 1.08
CA ALA A 149 -8.23 5.89 -0.05
C ALA A 149 -7.01 4.94 -0.04
N GLU A 150 -5.81 5.42 0.32
CA GLU A 150 -4.61 4.57 0.50
C GLU A 150 -4.83 3.53 1.60
N VAL A 151 -5.44 3.92 2.73
CA VAL A 151 -5.75 2.98 3.82
C VAL A 151 -6.76 1.94 3.35
N ASN A 152 -7.82 2.35 2.65
CA ASN A 152 -8.81 1.43 2.09
C ASN A 152 -8.18 0.48 1.06
N GLN A 153 -7.24 0.95 0.23
CA GLN A 153 -6.49 0.09 -0.67
C GLN A 153 -5.72 -1.00 0.11
N LEU A 154 -4.98 -0.63 1.16
CA LEU A 154 -4.23 -1.58 1.98
C LEU A 154 -5.16 -2.61 2.64
N ILE A 155 -6.27 -2.16 3.23
CA ILE A 155 -7.30 -3.03 3.81
C ILE A 155 -7.82 -4.01 2.73
N ALA A 156 -8.12 -3.53 1.52
CA ALA A 156 -8.63 -4.37 0.45
C ALA A 156 -7.63 -5.48 0.08
N TYR A 157 -6.33 -5.17 -0.01
CA TYR A 157 -5.30 -6.19 -0.23
C TYR A 157 -5.17 -7.18 0.93
N ILE A 158 -5.26 -6.71 2.18
CA ILE A 158 -5.25 -7.59 3.35
C ILE A 158 -6.46 -8.55 3.31
N LEU A 159 -7.66 -8.03 3.05
CA LEU A 159 -8.89 -8.83 2.94
C LEU A 159 -8.78 -9.88 1.82
N LEU A 160 -8.23 -9.50 0.66
CA LEU A 160 -8.00 -10.40 -0.46
C LEU A 160 -7.08 -11.57 -0.05
N LYS A 161 -5.98 -11.28 0.66
CA LYS A 161 -5.07 -12.32 1.14
C LYS A 161 -5.67 -13.18 2.25
N ASN A 162 -6.54 -12.61 3.07
CA ASN A 162 -7.28 -13.32 4.10
C ASN A 162 -8.52 -14.09 3.56
N GLY A 163 -8.69 -14.18 2.24
CA GLY A 163 -9.78 -14.93 1.60
C GLY A 163 -11.15 -14.26 1.62
N LYS A 164 -11.25 -13.02 2.13
CA LYS A 164 -12.49 -12.21 2.13
C LYS A 164 -12.62 -11.46 0.80
N ILE A 165 -12.84 -12.20 -0.27
CA ILE A 165 -12.75 -11.72 -1.66
C ILE A 165 -13.83 -10.67 -1.95
N GLU A 166 -15.06 -10.93 -1.52
CA GLU A 166 -16.20 -10.05 -1.77
C GLU A 166 -16.05 -8.69 -1.05
N ASP A 167 -15.58 -8.69 0.20
CA ASP A 167 -15.29 -7.47 0.96
C ASP A 167 -14.16 -6.66 0.32
N SER A 168 -13.10 -7.36 -0.14
CA SER A 168 -12.00 -6.74 -0.87
C SER A 168 -12.46 -6.08 -2.18
N PHE A 169 -13.26 -6.79 -2.98
CA PHE A 169 -13.80 -6.30 -4.24
C PHE A 169 -14.65 -5.04 -4.04
N ASN A 170 -15.53 -5.04 -3.04
CA ASN A 170 -16.36 -3.88 -2.70
C ASN A 170 -15.49 -2.67 -2.35
N LEU A 171 -14.45 -2.87 -1.54
CA LEU A 171 -13.57 -1.78 -1.12
C LEU A 171 -12.72 -1.24 -2.27
N PHE A 172 -12.17 -2.09 -3.13
CA PHE A 172 -11.49 -1.65 -4.34
C PHE A 172 -12.42 -0.86 -5.28
N THR A 173 -13.67 -1.30 -5.43
CA THR A 173 -14.66 -0.62 -6.27
C THR A 173 -15.06 0.74 -5.70
N GLU A 174 -15.20 0.85 -4.38
CA GLU A 174 -15.43 2.12 -3.69
C GLU A 174 -14.29 3.11 -3.94
N VAL A 175 -13.04 2.65 -3.80
CA VAL A 175 -11.87 3.49 -4.07
C VAL A 175 -11.79 3.87 -5.55
N LEU A 176 -12.05 2.95 -6.48
CA LEU A 176 -12.06 3.24 -7.92
C LEU A 176 -13.10 4.31 -8.26
N ARG A 177 -14.31 4.21 -7.68
CA ARG A 177 -15.35 5.23 -7.85
C ARG A 177 -14.90 6.59 -7.34
N TRP A 178 -14.27 6.65 -6.17
CA TRP A 178 -13.71 7.89 -5.65
C TRP A 178 -12.67 8.50 -6.60
N ILE A 179 -11.77 7.67 -7.16
CA ILE A 179 -10.77 8.11 -8.14
C ILE A 179 -11.43 8.68 -9.40
N ASP A 180 -12.39 7.96 -9.98
CA ASP A 180 -12.95 8.31 -11.29
C ASP A 180 -13.97 9.46 -11.24
N VAL A 181 -14.61 9.69 -10.09
CA VAL A 181 -15.69 10.67 -9.92
C VAL A 181 -15.25 11.82 -9.01
N ASP A 182 -14.93 11.52 -7.75
CA ASP A 182 -14.82 12.52 -6.69
C ASP A 182 -13.48 13.24 -6.71
N ALA A 183 -12.39 12.53 -7.03
CA ALA A 183 -11.03 13.08 -7.04
C ALA A 183 -10.84 14.22 -8.05
N LYS A 184 -11.68 14.30 -9.10
CA LYS A 184 -11.68 15.41 -10.07
C LYS A 184 -12.03 16.77 -9.45
N SER A 185 -12.72 16.76 -8.31
CA SER A 185 -13.10 17.95 -7.55
C SER A 185 -12.24 18.16 -6.30
N ALA A 186 -11.30 17.26 -6.02
CA ALA A 186 -10.43 17.33 -4.86
C ALA A 186 -9.29 18.34 -5.06
N MET A 187 -8.55 18.61 -3.97
CA MET A 187 -7.35 19.45 -4.04
C MET A 187 -6.33 18.85 -5.02
N PRO A 188 -5.55 19.66 -5.77
CA PRO A 188 -4.66 19.15 -6.82
C PRO A 188 -3.72 18.01 -6.38
N MET A 189 -3.19 18.08 -5.16
CA MET A 189 -2.34 17.00 -4.63
C MET A 189 -3.08 15.67 -4.45
N GLN A 190 -4.34 15.71 -4.02
CA GLN A 190 -5.18 14.51 -3.86
C GLN A 190 -5.58 13.93 -5.21
N ALA A 191 -5.84 14.78 -6.21
CA ALA A 191 -6.14 14.32 -7.57
C ALA A 191 -4.94 13.57 -8.19
N VAL A 192 -3.71 14.04 -7.98
CA VAL A 192 -2.49 13.33 -8.44
C VAL A 192 -2.33 11.99 -7.71
N ALA A 193 -2.55 11.97 -6.39
CA ALA A 193 -2.51 10.73 -5.60
C ALA A 193 -3.55 9.70 -6.11
N ALA A 194 -4.77 10.15 -6.43
CA ALA A 194 -5.83 9.30 -6.98
C ALA A 194 -5.44 8.64 -8.31
N VAL A 195 -4.83 9.39 -9.23
CA VAL A 195 -4.35 8.85 -10.52
C VAL A 195 -3.29 7.76 -10.29
N ASN A 196 -2.33 8.02 -9.41
CA ASN A 196 -1.28 7.04 -9.06
C ASN A 196 -1.86 5.79 -8.39
N MET A 197 -2.93 5.95 -7.61
CA MET A 197 -3.58 4.84 -6.92
C MET A 197 -4.32 3.90 -7.88
N ARG A 198 -4.89 4.45 -8.96
CA ARG A 198 -5.76 3.71 -9.89
C ARG A 198 -5.16 2.40 -10.38
N ARG A 199 -3.85 2.37 -10.70
CA ARG A 199 -3.16 1.16 -11.18
C ARG A 199 -3.22 0.01 -10.19
N SER A 200 -3.01 0.31 -8.90
CA SER A 200 -3.04 -0.69 -7.84
C SER A 200 -4.47 -1.14 -7.61
N ILE A 201 -5.45 -0.23 -7.66
CA ILE A 201 -6.86 -0.58 -7.54
C ILE A 201 -7.31 -1.51 -8.68
N VAL A 202 -7.00 -1.18 -9.93
CA VAL A 202 -7.32 -2.03 -11.10
C VAL A 202 -6.66 -3.40 -10.98
N THR A 203 -5.39 -3.44 -10.55
CA THR A 203 -4.70 -4.71 -10.26
C THR A 203 -5.46 -5.50 -9.19
N GLY A 204 -5.85 -4.85 -8.09
CA GLY A 204 -6.60 -5.46 -6.98
C GLY A 204 -7.94 -6.07 -7.42
N ILE A 205 -8.71 -5.35 -8.25
CA ILE A 205 -9.98 -5.84 -8.82
C ILE A 205 -9.73 -7.05 -9.72
N GLY A 206 -8.70 -6.99 -10.58
CA GLY A 206 -8.30 -8.12 -11.42
C GLY A 206 -7.96 -9.37 -10.60
N LEU A 207 -7.22 -9.21 -9.51
CA LEU A 207 -6.92 -10.31 -8.58
C LEU A 207 -8.16 -10.84 -7.85
N CYS A 208 -9.14 -9.98 -7.54
CA CYS A 208 -10.41 -10.43 -6.96
C CYS A 208 -11.17 -11.32 -7.95
N HIS A 209 -11.24 -10.93 -9.23
CA HIS A 209 -11.86 -11.77 -10.26
C HIS A 209 -11.12 -13.10 -10.46
N GLU A 210 -9.78 -13.10 -10.46
CA GLU A 210 -8.97 -14.33 -10.49
C GLU A 210 -9.35 -15.24 -9.31
N LYS A 211 -9.45 -14.70 -8.10
CA LYS A 211 -9.80 -15.47 -6.90
C LYS A 211 -11.24 -15.96 -6.89
N LEU A 212 -12.19 -15.19 -7.42
CA LEU A 212 -13.57 -15.66 -7.62
C LEU A 212 -13.60 -16.79 -8.65
N ALA A 213 -12.82 -16.70 -9.73
CA ALA A 213 -12.70 -17.76 -10.73
C ALA A 213 -12.11 -19.05 -10.13
N GLU A 214 -11.04 -18.95 -9.34
CA GLU A 214 -10.47 -20.09 -8.60
C GLU A 214 -11.52 -20.75 -7.68
N LYS A 215 -12.31 -19.96 -6.95
CA LYS A 215 -13.38 -20.44 -6.07
C LYS A 215 -14.50 -21.13 -6.86
N GLU A 216 -14.88 -20.56 -8.00
CA GLU A 216 -15.90 -21.12 -8.90
C GLU A 216 -15.45 -22.47 -9.47
N VAL A 217 -14.22 -22.56 -9.98
CA VAL A 217 -13.63 -23.82 -10.47
C VAL A 217 -13.56 -24.87 -9.36
N ALA A 218 -13.15 -24.48 -8.15
CA ALA A 218 -13.14 -25.39 -7.00
C ALA A 218 -14.53 -25.92 -6.61
N SER A 219 -15.59 -25.15 -6.91
CA SER A 219 -16.98 -25.57 -6.69
C SER A 219 -17.60 -26.36 -7.85
N GLY A 220 -16.83 -26.61 -8.93
CA GLY A 220 -17.26 -27.40 -10.09
C GLY A 220 -17.80 -26.57 -11.27
N GLY A 221 -17.70 -25.24 -11.23
CA GLY A 221 -17.93 -24.38 -12.39
C GLY A 221 -16.71 -24.32 -13.32
N ASP A 222 -16.82 -23.60 -14.44
CA ASP A 222 -15.69 -23.44 -15.37
C ASP A 222 -14.83 -22.20 -15.08
N GLY A 223 -15.36 -21.20 -14.36
CA GLY A 223 -14.66 -19.97 -13.98
C GLY A 223 -14.16 -19.11 -15.15
N LYS A 224 -14.43 -19.48 -16.40
CA LYS A 224 -13.79 -18.86 -17.58
C LYS A 224 -14.20 -17.41 -17.76
N GLU A 225 -15.46 -17.09 -17.46
CA GLU A 225 -15.95 -15.71 -17.52
C GLU A 225 -15.18 -14.82 -16.52
N MET A 226 -14.98 -15.30 -15.29
CA MET A 226 -14.28 -14.55 -14.25
C MET A 226 -12.78 -14.42 -14.55
N TYR A 227 -12.14 -15.48 -15.07
CA TYR A 227 -10.77 -15.38 -15.57
C TYR A 227 -10.64 -14.42 -16.75
N GLY A 228 -11.63 -14.36 -17.65
CA GLY A 228 -11.67 -13.37 -18.74
C GLY A 228 -11.72 -11.94 -18.22
N LYS A 229 -12.60 -11.66 -17.25
CA LYS A 229 -12.67 -10.34 -16.59
C LYS A 229 -11.37 -9.98 -15.87
N ALA A 230 -10.75 -10.95 -15.19
CA ALA A 230 -9.45 -10.76 -14.56
C ALA A 230 -8.38 -10.39 -15.60
N LEU A 231 -8.37 -11.09 -16.74
CA LEU A 231 -7.41 -10.89 -17.81
C LEU A 231 -7.47 -9.47 -18.38
N ASP A 232 -8.67 -8.96 -18.68
CA ASP A 232 -8.86 -7.60 -19.22
C ASP A 232 -8.25 -6.54 -18.28
N LEU A 233 -8.54 -6.64 -16.98
CA LEU A 233 -8.05 -5.69 -15.96
C LEU A 233 -6.56 -5.85 -15.70
N LEU A 234 -6.05 -7.09 -15.64
CA LEU A 234 -4.64 -7.34 -15.37
C LEU A 234 -3.74 -6.94 -16.55
N ILE A 235 -4.22 -7.06 -17.79
CA ILE A 235 -3.50 -6.55 -18.97
C ILE A 235 -3.47 -5.02 -18.97
N GLU A 236 -4.60 -4.35 -18.65
CA GLU A 236 -4.63 -2.89 -18.47
C GLU A 236 -3.60 -2.46 -17.42
N ALA A 237 -3.63 -3.09 -16.25
CA ALA A 237 -2.69 -2.80 -15.18
C ALA A 237 -1.23 -3.07 -15.57
N LEU A 238 -0.96 -4.16 -16.30
CA LEU A 238 0.39 -4.53 -16.74
C LEU A 238 1.05 -3.44 -17.58
N ASN A 239 0.30 -2.85 -18.52
CA ASN A 239 0.83 -1.78 -19.37
C ASN A 239 1.25 -0.57 -18.53
N ILE A 240 0.43 -0.19 -17.55
CA ILE A 240 0.73 0.92 -16.63
C ILE A 240 1.98 0.62 -15.79
N HIS A 241 2.09 -0.61 -15.26
CA HIS A 241 3.26 -1.00 -14.46
C HIS A 241 4.57 -0.99 -15.26
N ILE A 242 4.51 -1.35 -16.55
CA ILE A 242 5.66 -1.29 -17.45
C ILE A 242 6.08 0.17 -17.70
N ASP A 243 5.12 1.05 -18.00
CA ASP A 243 5.38 2.46 -18.29
C ASP A 243 6.01 3.19 -17.09
N GLU A 244 5.63 2.81 -15.87
CA GLU A 244 6.19 3.37 -14.63
C GLU A 244 7.49 2.68 -14.16
N GLY A 245 7.91 1.58 -14.79
CA GLY A 245 9.12 0.86 -14.41
C GLY A 245 9.00 0.10 -13.09
N ASP A 246 7.80 -0.31 -12.70
CA ASP A 246 7.57 -1.06 -11.47
C ASP A 246 7.89 -2.56 -11.64
N VAL A 247 9.13 -2.91 -11.32
CA VAL A 247 9.69 -4.26 -11.50
C VAL A 247 8.87 -5.35 -10.85
N ASP A 248 8.46 -5.14 -9.60
CA ASP A 248 7.77 -6.15 -8.80
C ASP A 248 6.31 -6.30 -9.25
N SER A 249 5.66 -5.20 -9.67
CA SER A 249 4.26 -5.21 -10.14
C SER A 249 4.19 -5.91 -11.48
N VAL A 250 5.11 -5.59 -12.41
CA VAL A 250 5.18 -6.24 -13.71
C VAL A 250 5.38 -7.75 -13.53
N LYS A 251 6.32 -8.16 -12.66
CA LYS A 251 6.55 -9.58 -12.37
C LYS A 251 5.28 -10.26 -11.85
N LEU A 252 4.66 -9.69 -10.81
CA LEU A 252 3.44 -10.22 -10.24
C LEU A 252 2.34 -10.34 -11.31
N THR A 253 2.04 -9.27 -12.03
CA THR A 253 0.92 -9.20 -12.97
C THR A 253 1.14 -10.15 -14.15
N LEU A 254 2.37 -10.29 -14.66
CA LEU A 254 2.70 -11.31 -15.68
C LEU A 254 2.38 -12.73 -15.19
N ALA A 255 2.72 -13.07 -13.94
CA ALA A 255 2.40 -14.39 -13.38
C ALA A 255 0.88 -14.62 -13.29
N ARG A 256 0.09 -13.58 -13.02
CA ARG A 256 -1.38 -13.67 -12.92
C ARG A 256 -2.05 -13.74 -14.29
N VAL A 257 -1.60 -12.92 -15.23
CA VAL A 257 -2.04 -12.96 -16.64
C VAL A 257 -1.79 -14.33 -17.26
N LEU A 258 -0.62 -14.93 -17.00
CA LEU A 258 -0.31 -16.30 -17.44
C LEU A 258 -1.35 -17.30 -16.95
N ARG A 259 -1.64 -17.32 -15.64
CA ARG A 259 -2.63 -18.22 -15.04
C ARG A 259 -4.02 -18.02 -15.64
N CYS A 260 -4.41 -16.76 -15.87
CA CYS A 260 -5.69 -16.45 -16.49
C CYS A 260 -5.75 -16.98 -17.93
N PHE A 261 -4.70 -16.79 -18.75
CA PHE A 261 -4.65 -17.34 -20.11
C PHE A 261 -4.76 -18.87 -20.14
N GLU A 262 -4.06 -19.55 -19.23
CA GLU A 262 -4.18 -21.00 -19.11
C GLU A 262 -5.62 -21.42 -18.76
N ALA A 263 -6.23 -20.74 -17.79
CA ALA A 263 -7.56 -21.09 -17.30
C ALA A 263 -8.69 -20.81 -18.32
N VAL A 264 -8.58 -19.76 -19.14
CA VAL A 264 -9.52 -19.53 -20.25
C VAL A 264 -9.34 -20.50 -21.42
N GLY A 265 -8.21 -21.25 -21.44
CA GLY A 265 -7.90 -22.23 -22.47
C GLY A 265 -7.14 -21.64 -23.66
N ASP A 266 -6.31 -20.62 -23.44
CA ASP A 266 -5.40 -20.06 -24.44
C ASP A 266 -3.93 -20.40 -24.07
N PRO A 267 -3.49 -21.65 -24.31
CA PRO A 267 -2.14 -22.09 -23.95
C PRO A 267 -1.05 -21.38 -24.77
N ALA A 268 -1.37 -20.89 -25.98
CA ALA A 268 -0.43 -20.15 -26.80
C ALA A 268 -0.08 -18.80 -26.17
N GLN A 269 -1.08 -18.06 -25.69
CA GLN A 269 -0.85 -16.81 -24.96
C GLN A 269 -0.25 -17.06 -23.58
N ALA A 270 -0.62 -18.16 -22.89
CA ALA A 270 0.01 -18.55 -21.63
C ALA A 270 1.52 -18.79 -21.81
N HIS A 271 1.91 -19.54 -22.85
CA HIS A 271 3.31 -19.81 -23.17
C HIS A 271 4.07 -18.51 -23.52
N ALA A 272 3.52 -17.68 -24.39
CA ALA A 272 4.13 -16.39 -24.74
C ALA A 272 4.29 -15.47 -23.52
N THR A 273 3.34 -15.50 -22.57
CA THR A 273 3.40 -14.73 -21.33
C THR A 273 4.47 -15.29 -20.38
N ALA A 274 4.61 -16.62 -20.28
CA ALA A 274 5.66 -17.26 -19.51
C ALA A 274 7.07 -16.90 -20.02
N GLU A 275 7.29 -16.87 -21.34
CA GLU A 275 8.54 -16.39 -21.92
C GLU A 275 8.83 -14.91 -21.59
N LYS A 276 7.80 -14.06 -21.59
CA LYS A 276 7.94 -12.65 -21.18
C LYS A 276 8.32 -12.56 -19.70
N TYR A 277 7.69 -13.36 -18.83
CA TYR A 277 8.02 -13.45 -17.41
C TYR A 277 9.47 -13.84 -17.17
N VAL A 278 9.97 -14.91 -17.82
CA VAL A 278 11.37 -15.33 -17.71
C VAL A 278 12.33 -14.24 -18.16
N ARG A 279 12.07 -13.63 -19.32
CA ARG A 279 12.90 -12.52 -19.84
C ARG A 279 12.90 -11.32 -18.90
N TRP A 280 11.75 -11.00 -18.31
CA TRP A 280 11.63 -9.92 -17.33
C TRP A 280 12.47 -10.19 -16.09
N CYS A 281 12.36 -11.39 -15.52
CA CYS A 281 13.11 -11.78 -14.32
C CYS A 281 14.63 -11.74 -14.58
N ARG A 282 15.11 -12.32 -15.70
CA ARG A 282 16.53 -12.29 -16.07
C ARG A 282 17.07 -10.87 -16.25
N ARG A 283 16.30 -9.97 -16.88
CA ARG A 283 16.69 -8.56 -17.06
C ARG A 283 16.92 -7.84 -15.73
N HIS A 284 16.23 -8.28 -14.67
CA HIS A 284 16.31 -7.67 -13.34
C HIS A 284 17.10 -8.53 -12.33
N ASN A 285 17.92 -9.47 -12.82
CA ASN A 285 18.76 -10.36 -12.00
C ASN A 285 17.98 -11.20 -10.97
N ASP A 286 16.73 -11.55 -11.28
CA ASP A 286 15.89 -12.41 -10.46
C ASP A 286 15.93 -13.86 -10.98
N GLU A 287 17.01 -14.57 -10.66
CA GLU A 287 17.21 -15.95 -11.12
C GLU A 287 16.16 -16.92 -10.55
N ALA A 288 15.68 -16.66 -9.33
CA ALA A 288 14.61 -17.46 -8.72
C ALA A 288 13.30 -17.33 -9.52
N GLY A 289 12.92 -16.10 -9.90
CA GLY A 289 11.79 -15.86 -10.79
C GLY A 289 12.00 -16.45 -12.18
N ALA A 290 13.21 -16.36 -12.74
CA ALA A 290 13.51 -16.95 -14.05
C ALA A 290 13.38 -18.49 -14.04
N ALA A 291 13.78 -19.15 -12.95
CA ALA A 291 13.62 -20.58 -12.76
C ALA A 291 12.14 -20.97 -12.63
N GLU A 292 11.35 -20.23 -11.82
CA GLU A 292 9.90 -20.42 -11.69
C GLU A 292 9.20 -20.33 -13.06
N GLY A 293 9.50 -19.30 -13.85
CA GLY A 293 8.92 -19.17 -15.19
C GLY A 293 9.35 -20.25 -16.17
N THR A 294 10.57 -20.77 -16.04
CA THR A 294 11.06 -21.88 -16.86
C THR A 294 10.34 -23.18 -16.51
N ALA A 295 10.02 -23.40 -15.24
CA ALA A 295 9.20 -24.53 -14.82
C ALA A 295 7.78 -24.44 -15.41
N TRP A 296 7.13 -23.27 -15.38
CA TRP A 296 5.82 -23.08 -16.02
C TRP A 296 5.85 -23.37 -17.53
N LEU A 297 6.91 -22.96 -18.23
CA LEU A 297 7.06 -23.28 -19.65
C LEU A 297 7.11 -24.80 -19.91
N GLN A 298 7.82 -25.54 -19.05
CA GLN A 298 7.89 -27.00 -19.13
C GLN A 298 6.52 -27.63 -18.85
N GLU A 299 5.82 -27.20 -17.79
CA GLU A 299 4.48 -27.68 -17.46
C GLU A 299 3.47 -27.43 -18.59
N LEU A 300 3.49 -26.23 -19.20
CA LEU A 300 2.64 -25.91 -20.35
C LEU A 300 2.97 -26.80 -21.56
N GLN A 301 4.25 -27.06 -21.82
CA GLN A 301 4.68 -27.93 -22.90
C GLN A 301 4.26 -29.39 -22.66
N GLU A 302 4.32 -29.89 -21.42
CA GLU A 302 3.88 -31.25 -21.09
C GLU A 302 2.35 -31.39 -21.21
N LYS A 303 1.61 -30.39 -20.73
CA LYS A 303 0.14 -30.40 -20.69
C LYS A 303 -0.51 -30.21 -22.06
N TYR A 304 0.08 -29.36 -22.91
CA TYR A 304 -0.50 -28.97 -24.20
C TYR A 304 0.35 -29.38 -25.41
N GLY A 305 1.59 -29.84 -25.21
CA GLY A 305 2.58 -30.09 -26.27
C GLY A 305 2.71 -31.53 -26.74
N VAL A 306 1.73 -32.40 -26.52
CA VAL A 306 1.62 -33.69 -27.24
C VAL A 306 0.46 -33.60 -28.25
N GLY A 307 0.72 -32.97 -29.41
CA GLY A 307 -0.26 -32.91 -30.49
C GLY A 307 -0.05 -31.79 -31.51
N ASN A 308 1.11 -31.73 -32.18
CA ASN A 308 1.20 -31.07 -33.49
C ASN A 308 2.30 -31.65 -34.39
N SER A 309 2.28 -32.98 -34.52
CA SER A 309 3.01 -33.70 -35.56
C SER A 309 2.32 -35.03 -35.87
N ALA A 310 1.09 -34.96 -36.41
CA ALA A 310 0.45 -36.01 -37.21
C ALA A 310 -0.90 -35.52 -37.79
N ASN A 311 -0.84 -34.84 -38.94
CA ASN A 311 -1.70 -35.03 -40.13
C ASN A 311 -1.54 -33.85 -41.08
#